data_AF-A0A6L7YE57-F1
#
_entry.id   AF-A0A6L7YE57-F1
#
_cell.length_a   1.000
_cell.length_b   1.000
_cell.length_c   1.000
_cell.angle_alpha   90.00
_cell.angle_beta   90.00
_cell.angle_gamma   90.00
#
_symmetry.space_group_name_H-M   'P 1'
#
loop_
_entity.id
_entity.type
_entity.pdbx_description
1 polymer ?
#
loop_
_entity_poly.entity_id
_entity_poly.type
_entity_poly.pdbx_seq_one_letter_code
_entity_poly.pdbx_strand_id
1 'polypeptide(L)' 'MAGWGGGGGAWRPPPPHPSAYRYLPDSVDHFPAAAELSERIEDAGFEGASIRRFGLGTVALHVATRRGES' A
#
# COMPACT_ATOMS: atom_id res chain seq x y z
N MET A 1 25.82 16.48 21.99
CA MET A 1 26.67 15.33 22.36
C MET A 1 25.88 14.49 23.34
N ALA A 2 25.19 13.44 22.88
CA ALA A 2 24.45 12.53 23.75
C ALA A 2 24.76 11.10 23.29
N GLY A 3 25.71 10.47 23.97
CA GLY A 3 26.03 9.06 23.78
C GLY A 3 25.02 8.21 24.55
N TRP A 4 24.49 7.20 23.89
CA TRP A 4 23.85 6.06 24.55
C TRP A 4 24.90 4.95 24.63
N GLY A 5 25.18 4.51 25.86
CA GLY A 5 26.13 3.44 26.16
C GLY A 5 25.44 2.08 26.29
N GLY A 6 26.14 1.03 25.86
CA GLY A 6 25.88 -0.35 26.26
C GLY A 6 25.69 -1.34 25.10
N GLY A 7 26.79 -1.83 24.53
CA GLY A 7 26.80 -2.92 23.54
C GLY A 7 27.63 -2.58 22.31
N GLY A 8 28.92 -2.94 22.31
CA GLY A 8 29.91 -2.58 21.29
C GLY A 8 29.75 -3.23 19.91
N GLY A 9 28.53 -3.41 19.42
CA GLY A 9 28.26 -3.74 18.02
C GLY A 9 28.00 -2.45 17.25
N ALA A 10 28.95 -2.03 16.42
CA ALA A 10 28.70 -0.94 15.48
C ALA A 10 27.46 -1.27 14.64
N TRP A 11 26.44 -0.41 14.66
CA TRP A 11 25.26 -0.55 13.81
C TRP A 11 25.71 -0.69 12.35
N ARG A 12 25.43 -1.85 11.75
CA ARG A 12 25.58 -2.06 10.30
C ARG A 12 24.18 -2.00 9.70
N PRO A 13 23.87 -1.00 8.86
CA PRO A 13 22.59 -1.00 8.17
C PRO A 13 22.47 -2.26 7.29
N PRO A 14 21.25 -2.76 7.08
CA PRO A 14 21.03 -3.84 6.13
C PRO A 14 21.53 -3.42 4.73
N PRO A 15 22.01 -4.37 3.92
CA PRO A 15 22.37 -4.09 2.54
C PRO A 15 21.15 -3.55 1.78
N PRO A 16 21.35 -2.69 0.76
CA PRO A 16 20.25 -2.21 -0.06
C PRO A 16 19.53 -3.38 -0.74
N HIS A 17 18.22 -3.23 -0.94
CA HIS A 17 17.37 -4.19 -1.65
C HIS A 17 17.04 -3.67 -3.06
N PRO A 18 17.96 -3.75 -4.04
CA PRO A 18 17.74 -3.22 -5.39
C PRO A 18 16.56 -3.89 -6.12
N SER A 19 16.21 -5.13 -5.75
CA SER A 19 15.03 -5.83 -6.27
C SER A 19 13.72 -5.13 -5.92
N ALA A 20 13.63 -4.44 -4.78
CA ALA A 20 12.41 -3.74 -4.37
C ALA A 20 12.06 -2.61 -5.36
N TYR A 21 13.06 -1.84 -5.79
CA TYR A 21 12.87 -0.77 -6.76
C TYR A 21 12.61 -1.27 -8.19
N ARG A 22 12.88 -2.54 -8.47
CA ARG A 22 12.48 -3.19 -9.73
C ARG A 22 11.05 -3.71 -9.68
N TYR A 23 10.65 -4.30 -8.56
CA TYR A 23 9.32 -4.87 -8.39
C TYR A 23 8.25 -3.78 -8.23
N LEU A 24 8.56 -2.67 -7.55
CA LEU A 24 7.59 -1.62 -7.26
C LEU A 24 6.97 -1.01 -8.51
N PRO A 25 7.73 -0.50 -9.51
CA PRO A 25 7.14 0.06 -10.73
C PRO A 25 6.31 -0.98 -11.48
N ASP A 26 6.84 -2.19 -11.64
CA ASP A 26 6.16 -3.29 -12.32
C ASP A 26 4.82 -3.64 -11.65
N SER A 27 4.79 -3.69 -10.32
CA SER A 27 3.57 -3.97 -9.57
C SER A 27 2.53 -2.86 -9.68
N VAL A 28 2.96 -1.60 -9.80
CA VAL A 28 2.07 -0.44 -9.94
C VAL A 28 1.51 -0.36 -11.35
N ASP A 29 2.32 -0.62 -12.37
CA ASP A 29 1.90 -0.58 -13.78
C ASP A 29 0.80 -1.60 -14.10
N HIS A 30 0.82 -2.76 -13.44
CA HIS A 30 -0.18 -3.81 -13.60
C HIS A 30 -1.35 -3.71 -12.60
N PHE A 31 -1.33 -2.72 -11.70
CA PHE A 31 -2.38 -2.53 -10.72
C PHE A 31 -3.65 -1.98 -11.40
N PRO A 32 -4.85 -2.50 -11.08
CA PRO A 32 -6.09 -2.03 -11.69
C PRO A 32 -6.33 -0.54 -11.43
N ALA A 33 -6.97 0.13 -12.38
CA ALA A 33 -7.40 1.51 -12.18
C ALA A 33 -8.36 1.60 -10.99
N ALA A 34 -8.40 2.77 -10.32
CA ALA A 34 -9.20 2.91 -9.10
C ALA A 34 -10.70 2.57 -9.30
N ALA A 35 -11.28 2.86 -10.46
CA ALA A 35 -12.67 2.50 -10.76
C ALA A 35 -12.84 0.97 -10.90
N GLU A 36 -11.98 0.34 -11.68
CA GLU A 36 -11.97 -1.12 -11.88
C GLU A 36 -11.75 -1.88 -10.56
N LEU A 37 -10.86 -1.40 -9.68
CA LEU A 37 -10.71 -1.98 -8.36
C LEU A 37 -11.98 -1.87 -7.51
N SER A 38 -12.72 -0.76 -7.64
CA SER A 38 -13.99 -0.58 -6.94
C SER A 38 -15.04 -1.59 -7.41
N GLU A 39 -15.13 -1.81 -8.72
CA GLU A 39 -16.00 -2.85 -9.31
C GLU A 39 -15.62 -4.24 -8.79
N ARG A 40 -14.32 -4.57 -8.78
CA ARG A 40 -13.82 -5.84 -8.23
C ARG A 40 -14.13 -6.00 -6.73
N ILE A 41 -14.14 -4.91 -5.95
CA ILE A 41 -14.52 -4.94 -4.53
C ILE A 41 -16.01 -5.27 -4.39
N GLU A 42 -16.88 -4.69 -5.21
CA GLU A 42 -18.31 -4.99 -5.21
C GLU A 42 -18.62 -6.41 -5.69
N ASP A 43 -17.94 -6.86 -6.75
CA ASP A 43 -18.04 -8.23 -7.27
C ASP A 43 -17.60 -9.28 -6.24
N ALA A 44 -16.67 -8.92 -5.35
CA ALA A 44 -16.25 -9.77 -4.24
C ALA A 44 -17.29 -9.86 -3.11
N GLY A 45 -18.42 -9.16 -3.22
CA GLY A 45 -19.54 -9.20 -2.27
C GLY A 45 -19.48 -8.15 -1.15
N PHE A 46 -18.61 -7.15 -1.28
CA PHE A 46 -18.67 -5.95 -0.44
C PHE A 46 -19.71 -4.97 -1.00
N GLU A 47 -20.18 -4.06 -0.15
CA GLU A 47 -21.20 -3.07 -0.50
C GLU A 47 -20.74 -1.65 -0.19
N GLY A 48 -21.31 -0.68 -0.92
CA GLY A 48 -21.05 0.75 -0.68
C GLY A 48 -19.60 1.16 -0.95
N ALA A 49 -18.95 0.56 -1.96
CA ALA A 49 -17.58 0.87 -2.29
C ALA A 49 -17.45 2.36 -2.69
N SER A 50 -16.63 3.10 -1.95
CA SER A 50 -16.37 4.52 -2.20
C SER A 50 -14.89 4.76 -2.46
N ILE A 51 -14.60 5.64 -3.42
CA ILE A 51 -13.24 5.96 -3.85
C ILE A 51 -12.89 7.38 -3.46
N ARG A 52 -11.76 7.55 -2.77
CA ARG A 52 -11.15 8.86 -2.52
C ARG A 52 -9.75 8.89 -3.12
N ARG A 53 -9.52 9.78 -4.09
CA ARG A 53 -8.23 9.93 -4.78
C ARG A 53 -7.37 10.99 -4.11
N PHE A 54 -6.06 10.76 -4.08
CA PHE A 54 -5.06 11.70 -3.57
C PHE A 54 -3.93 11.90 -4.58
N GLY A 55 -3.15 12.97 -4.41
CA GLY A 55 -1.97 13.23 -5.25
C GLY A 55 -2.28 13.20 -6.75
N LEU A 56 -3.37 13.87 -7.15
CA LEU A 56 -3.87 13.92 -8.54
C LEU A 56 -4.24 12.55 -9.14
N GLY A 57 -4.53 11.56 -8.30
CA GLY A 57 -4.92 10.22 -8.75
C GLY A 57 -3.80 9.18 -8.71
N THR A 58 -2.61 9.57 -8.26
CA THR A 58 -1.48 8.64 -8.04
C THR A 58 -1.84 7.53 -7.05
N VAL A 59 -2.69 7.83 -6.06
CA VAL A 59 -3.17 6.84 -5.08
C VAL A 59 -4.66 7.03 -4.81
N ALA A 60 -5.33 5.94 -4.44
CA ALA A 60 -6.74 5.93 -4.07
C ALA A 60 -6.96 5.11 -2.79
N LEU A 61 -7.87 5.60 -1.93
CA LEU A 61 -8.43 4.87 -0.81
C LEU A 61 -9.81 4.34 -1.20
N HIS A 62 -10.00 3.04 -1.06
CA HIS A 62 -11.28 2.36 -1.21
C HIS A 62 -11.82 1.98 0.17
N VAL A 63 -13.09 2.29 0.43
CA VAL A 63 -13.79 1.89 1.65
C VAL A 63 -15.10 1.22 1.26
N ALA A 64 -15.34 0.02 1.78
CA ALA A 64 -16.56 -0.76 1.57
C ALA A 64 -16.86 -1.58 2.83
N THR A 65 -18.11 -2.00 3.01
CA THR A 65 -18.55 -2.85 4.12
C THR A 65 -18.85 -4.27 3.63
N ARG A 66 -18.74 -5.26 4.52
CA ARG A 66 -19.15 -6.62 4.19
C ARG A 66 -20.67 -6.71 4.17
N ARG A 67 -21.24 -7.29 3.11
CA ARG A 67 -22.69 -7.55 3.03
C ARG A 67 -23.15 -8.41 4.22
N GLY A 68 -24.10 -7.90 5.00
CA GLY A 68 -24.67 -8.58 6.18
C GLY A 68 -24.10 -8.16 7.53
N GLU A 69 -23.11 -7.25 7.57
CA GLU A 69 -22.75 -6.51 8.77
C GLU A 69 -23.58 -5.22 8.77
N SER A 70 -24.84 -5.31 9.25
CA SER A 70 -25.75 -4.17 9.47
C SER A 70 -26.52 -4.39 10.77
#